data_AF-A0A1S8KQY8-F1
#
_entry.id   AF-A0A1S8KQY8-F1
#
_cell.length_a   1.000
_cell.length_b   1.000
_cell.length_c   1.000
_cell.angle_alpha   90.00
_cell.angle_beta   90.00
_cell.angle_gamma   90.00
#
_symmetry.space_group_name_H-M   'P 1'
#
loop_
_entity.id
_entity.type
_entity.pdbx_description
1 polymer ?
#
loop_
_entity_poly.entity_id
_entity_poly.type
_entity_poly.pdbx_seq_one_letter_code
_entity_poly.pdbx_strand_id
1 'polypeptide(L)'
;MGSLREAKEMTLGEYFLRMRAYILRQLDDQERAHYQAWLVARVFPAVDAENGEYVVQHLDEVFDRQKREAEISVVSRQKRSKNQCIQTSDAS
;
A
#
# COMPACT_ATOMS: atom_id res chain seq x y z
N MET A 1 -1.11 20.91 4.77
CA MET A 1 -1.21 19.88 5.84
C MET A 1 -2.29 20.34 6.78
N GLY A 2 -3.34 19.53 6.98
CA GLY A 2 -4.54 19.94 7.72
C GLY A 2 -4.26 20.23 9.18
N SER A 3 -4.96 21.22 9.74
CA SER A 3 -4.78 21.64 11.14
C SER A 3 -5.41 20.63 12.11
N LEU A 4 -4.95 20.59 13.37
CA LEU A 4 -5.58 19.77 14.43
C LEU A 4 -7.07 20.08 14.60
N ARG A 5 -7.46 21.32 14.30
CA ARG A 5 -8.85 21.76 14.32
C ARG A 5 -9.67 21.12 13.19
N GLU A 6 -9.15 21.05 11.98
CA GLU A 6 -9.79 20.31 10.87
C GLU A 6 -9.92 18.81 11.17
N ALA A 7 -8.96 18.22 11.87
CA ALA A 7 -9.05 16.82 12.28
C ALA A 7 -10.16 16.58 13.31
N LYS A 8 -10.39 17.55 14.20
CA LYS A 8 -11.43 17.48 15.24
C LYS A 8 -12.84 17.73 14.70
N GLU A 9 -12.97 18.55 13.66
CA GLU A 9 -14.24 18.90 13.02
C GLU A 9 -14.67 17.88 11.94
N MET A 10 -13.85 16.85 11.68
CA MET A 10 -14.08 15.87 10.62
C MET A 10 -15.09 14.80 11.04
N THR A 11 -16.01 14.46 10.13
CA THR A 11 -16.88 13.30 10.31
C THR A 11 -16.10 11.99 10.17
N LEU A 12 -16.62 10.90 10.74
CA LEU A 12 -16.01 9.57 10.58
C LEU A 12 -15.87 9.17 9.10
N GLY A 13 -16.85 9.51 8.26
CA GLY A 13 -16.80 9.22 6.82
C GLY A 13 -15.67 9.94 6.11
N GLU A 14 -15.50 11.23 6.37
CA GLU A 14 -14.38 12.03 5.83
C GLU A 14 -13.03 11.53 6.36
N TYR A 15 -12.96 11.14 7.63
CA TYR A 15 -11.75 10.55 8.22
C TYR A 15 -11.34 9.29 7.46
N PHE A 16 -12.25 8.35 7.25
CA PHE A 16 -11.95 7.13 6.51
C PHE A 16 -11.56 7.40 5.06
N LEU A 17 -12.21 8.37 4.41
CA LEU A 17 -11.88 8.75 3.03
C LEU A 17 -10.46 9.32 2.94
N ARG A 18 -10.10 10.26 3.83
CA ARG A 18 -8.76 10.86 3.88
C ARG A 18 -7.69 9.83 4.23
N MET A 19 -7.95 8.95 5.18
CA MET A 19 -7.04 7.86 5.53
C MET A 19 -6.82 6.91 4.35
N ARG A 20 -7.87 6.57 3.59
CA ARG A 20 -7.74 5.74 2.39
C ARG A 20 -6.92 6.45 1.32
N ALA A 21 -7.19 7.73 1.06
CA ALA A 21 -6.41 8.53 0.11
C ALA A 21 -4.93 8.62 0.50
N TYR A 22 -4.64 8.78 1.79
CA TYR A 22 -3.28 8.77 2.31
C TYR A 22 -2.55 7.44 2.05
N ILE A 23 -3.20 6.32 2.34
CA ILE A 23 -2.62 4.99 2.11
C ILE A 23 -2.35 4.75 0.62
N LEU A 24 -3.28 5.14 -0.26
CA LEU A 24 -3.10 5.02 -1.71
C LEU A 24 -1.94 5.88 -2.21
N ARG A 25 -1.83 7.12 -1.71
CA ARG A 25 -0.69 7.98 -2.03
C ARG A 25 0.65 7.37 -1.59
N GLN A 26 0.71 6.76 -0.40
CA GLN A 26 1.93 6.06 0.03
C GLN A 26 2.27 4.90 -0.91
N LEU A 27 1.27 4.23 -1.47
CA LEU A 27 1.48 3.15 -2.43
C LEU A 27 2.07 3.69 -3.75
N ASP A 28 1.56 4.82 -4.24
CA ASP A 28 2.12 5.49 -5.42
C ASP A 28 3.58 5.91 -5.19
N ASP A 29 3.89 6.42 -3.98
CA ASP A 29 5.26 6.80 -3.60
C ASP A 29 6.20 5.57 -3.57
N GLN A 30 5.71 4.42 -3.10
CA GLN A 30 6.47 3.17 -3.11
C GLN A 30 6.74 2.67 -4.54
N GLU A 31 5.71 2.63 -5.39
CA GLU A 31 5.85 2.24 -6.79
C GLU A 31 6.93 3.09 -7.48
N ARG A 32 6.88 4.40 -7.28
CA ARG A 32 7.86 5.33 -7.85
C ARG A 32 9.28 5.05 -7.36
N ALA A 33 9.46 4.76 -6.08
CA ALA A 33 10.77 4.43 -5.53
C ALA A 33 11.33 3.13 -6.11
N HIS A 34 10.50 2.09 -6.21
CA HIS A 34 10.90 0.81 -6.81
C HIS A 34 11.22 0.95 -8.31
N TYR A 35 10.44 1.75 -9.03
CA TYR A 35 10.70 2.04 -10.44
C TYR A 35 12.05 2.74 -10.63
N GLN A 36 12.36 3.73 -9.79
CA GLN A 36 13.66 4.41 -9.82
C GLN A 36 14.80 3.43 -9.53
N ALA A 37 14.68 2.59 -8.50
CA ALA A 37 15.68 1.59 -8.17
C ALA A 37 15.91 0.59 -9.33
N TRP A 38 14.84 0.13 -9.97
CA TRP A 38 14.90 -0.76 -11.12
C TRP A 38 15.60 -0.11 -12.32
N LEU A 39 15.34 1.17 -12.61
CA LEU A 39 16.05 1.91 -13.65
C LEU A 39 17.54 2.09 -13.32
N VAL A 40 17.87 2.39 -12.06
CA VAL A 40 19.26 2.55 -11.62
C VAL A 40 20.04 1.24 -11.78
N ALA A 41 19.42 0.09 -11.47
CA ALA A 41 20.03 -1.23 -11.66
C ALA A 41 20.34 -1.56 -13.14
N ARG A 42 19.72 -0.86 -14.09
CA ARG A 42 20.04 -0.98 -15.53
C ARG A 42 21.22 -0.12 -15.96
N VAL A 43 21.38 1.05 -15.33
CA VAL A 43 22.48 2.00 -15.60
C VAL A 43 23.78 1.57 -14.90
N PHE A 44 23.66 1.07 -13.67
CA PHE A 44 24.75 0.46 -12.91
C PHE A 44 24.46 -1.04 -12.83
N PRO A 45 24.86 -1.82 -13.85
CA PRO A 45 24.38 -3.16 -14.05
C PRO A 45 24.68 -4.05 -12.85
N ALA A 46 23.63 -4.41 -12.12
CA ALA A 46 23.61 -5.57 -11.25
C ALA A 46 23.25 -6.78 -12.11
N VAL A 47 24.25 -7.27 -12.85
CA VAL A 47 24.13 -8.49 -13.66
C VAL A 47 24.66 -9.68 -12.87
N ASP A 48 24.06 -10.85 -13.11
CA ASP A 48 24.59 -12.12 -12.65
C ASP A 48 25.97 -12.35 -13.27
N ALA A 49 26.94 -12.72 -12.45
CA ALA A 49 28.31 -12.94 -12.86
C ALA A 49 28.46 -14.14 -13.81
N GLU A 50 27.54 -15.11 -13.73
CA GLU A 50 27.62 -16.35 -14.52
C GLU A 50 26.98 -16.20 -15.90
N ASN A 51 25.79 -15.59 -15.98
CA ASN A 51 25.00 -15.52 -17.22
C ASN A 51 25.02 -14.14 -17.88
N GLY A 52 25.48 -13.09 -17.19
CA GLY A 52 25.49 -11.72 -17.70
C GLY A 52 24.10 -11.07 -17.82
N GLU A 53 23.06 -11.73 -17.31
CA GLU A 53 21.69 -11.23 -17.30
C GLU A 53 21.45 -10.31 -16.09
N TYR A 54 20.53 -9.35 -16.22
CA TYR A 54 20.13 -8.53 -15.09
C TYR A 54 19.45 -9.38 -14.01
N VAL A 55 19.84 -9.16 -12.75
CA VAL A 55 19.27 -9.88 -11.59
C VAL A 55 17.76 -9.62 -11.44
N VAL A 56 17.28 -8.46 -11.89
CA VAL A 56 15.85 -8.11 -11.90
C VAL A 56 15.47 -7.69 -13.32
N GLN A 57 14.64 -8.47 -13.98
CA GLN A 57 14.28 -8.20 -15.38
C GLN A 57 13.09 -7.25 -15.45
N HIS A 58 12.07 -7.51 -14.63
CA HIS A 58 10.82 -6.77 -14.61
C HIS A 58 10.55 -6.09 -13.26
N LEU A 59 9.76 -5.01 -13.27
CA LEU A 59 9.46 -4.23 -12.06
C LEU A 59 8.59 -5.02 -11.07
N ASP A 60 7.68 -5.83 -11.58
CA ASP A 60 6.73 -6.65 -10.82
C ASP A 60 7.42 -7.73 -9.97
N GLU A 61 8.66 -8.12 -10.31
CA GLU A 61 9.51 -8.97 -9.48
C GLU A 61 9.89 -8.31 -8.14
N VAL A 62 9.99 -6.98 -8.11
CA VAL A 62 10.35 -6.21 -6.91
C VAL A 62 9.18 -5.43 -6.32
N PHE A 63 8.16 -5.12 -7.12
CA PHE A 63 6.97 -4.40 -6.67
C PHE A 63 5.73 -4.70 -7.51
N ASP A 64 4.78 -5.42 -6.91
CA ASP A 64 3.46 -5.67 -7.48
C ASP A 64 2.41 -4.76 -6.85
N ARG A 65 2.02 -3.72 -7.59
CA ARG A 65 1.00 -2.74 -7.17
C ARG A 65 -0.36 -3.38 -6.93
N GLN A 66 -0.79 -4.30 -7.80
CA GLN A 66 -2.12 -4.91 -7.71
C GLN A 66 -2.24 -5.77 -6.46
N LYS A 67 -1.21 -6.56 -6.16
CA LYS A 67 -1.14 -7.35 -4.93
C LYS A 67 -1.19 -6.46 -3.68
N ARG A 68 -0.45 -5.35 -3.66
CA ARG A 68 -0.44 -4.41 -2.54
C ARG A 68 -1.79 -3.71 -2.34
N GLU A 69 -2.45 -3.27 -3.41
CA GLU A 69 -3.81 -2.71 -3.34
C GLU A 69 -4.80 -3.75 -2.81
N ALA A 70 -4.69 -5.01 -3.26
CA ALA A 70 -5.52 -6.10 -2.78
C ALA A 70 -5.35 -6.32 -1.27
N GLU A 71 -4.11 -6.34 -0.76
CA GLU A 71 -3.82 -6.44 0.68
C GLU A 71 -4.49 -5.30 1.49
N ILE A 72 -4.40 -4.06 1.02
CA ILE A 72 -5.06 -2.89 1.64
C ILE A 72 -6.58 -3.09 1.69
N SER A 73 -7.17 -3.61 0.61
CA SER A 73 -8.61 -3.86 0.51
C SER A 73 -9.08 -5.04 1.38
N VAL A 74 -8.29 -6.11 1.49
CA VAL A 74 -8.64 -7.32 2.26
C VAL A 74 -8.57 -7.05 3.77
N VAL A 75 -7.55 -6.32 4.24
CA VAL A 75 -7.47 -5.86 5.63
C VAL A 75 -8.70 -5.03 6.02
N SER A 76 -9.23 -4.23 5.09
CA SER A 76 -10.45 -3.46 5.32
C SER A 76 -11.70 -4.34 5.44
N ARG A 77 -11.75 -5.51 4.78
CA ARG A 77 -12.83 -6.50 4.90
C ARG A 77 -12.75 -7.32 6.19
N GLN A 78 -11.56 -7.80 6.58
CA GLN A 78 -11.39 -8.60 7.79
C GLN A 78 -11.78 -7.83 9.07
N LYS A 79 -11.47 -6.53 9.13
CA LYS A 79 -11.85 -5.67 10.26
C LYS A 79 -13.37 -5.50 10.39
N ARG A 80 -14.11 -5.46 9.27
CA ARG A 80 -15.59 -5.41 9.29
C ARG A 80 -16.20 -6.72 9.81
N SER A 81 -15.65 -7.87 9.42
CA SER A 81 -16.11 -9.19 9.88
C SER A 81 -15.88 -9.40 11.39
N LYS A 82 -14.70 -9.03 11.93
CA LYS A 82 -14.44 -9.15 13.37
C LYS A 82 -15.33 -8.23 14.22
N ASN A 83 -15.62 -7.02 13.75
CA ASN A 83 -16.48 -6.09 14.49
C ASN A 83 -17.96 -6.52 14.47
N GLN A 84 -18.41 -7.25 13.44
CA GLN A 84 -19.75 -7.84 13.41
C GLN A 84 -19.90 -9.01 14.38
N CYS A 85 -18.84 -9.81 14.58
CA CYS A 85 -18.89 -10.97 15.46
C CYS A 85 -18.94 -10.60 16.96
N ILE A 86 -18.45 -9.41 17.33
CA ILE A 86 -18.45 -8.91 18.71
C ILE A 86 -19.82 -8.29 19.06
N GLN A 87 -20.54 -7.70 18.11
CA GLN A 87 -21.84 -7.08 18.38
C GLN A 87 -23.00 -8.09 18.56
N THR A 88 -22.79 -9.37 18.21
CA THR A 88 -23.80 -10.43 18.37
C THR A 88 -23.62 -11.28 19.63
N SER A 89 -22.55 -11.10 20.40
CA SER A 89 -22.28 -11.86 21.63
C SER A 89 -22.79 -11.20 22.91
N ASP A 90 -23.18 -9.93 22.87
CA ASP A 90 -23.64 -9.15 24.04
C ASP A 90 -25.17 -8.95 24.08
N ALA A 91 -25.92 -9.69 23.24
CA ALA A 91 -27.38 -9.65 23.16
C ALA A 91 -28.02 -11.02 23.47
N SER A 92 -27.56 -11.68 24.54
CA SER A 92 -28.20 -12.86 25.11
C SER A 92 -28.18 -12.82 26.63
#